data_AF-A0A5K1GBU0-F1
#
_entry.id   AF-A0A5K1GBU0-F1
#
_cell.length_a   1.000
_cell.length_b   1.000
_cell.length_c   1.000
_cell.angle_alpha   90.00
_cell.angle_beta   90.00
_cell.angle_gamma   90.00
#
_symmetry.space_group_name_H-M   'P 1'
#
loop_
_entity.id
_entity.type
_entity.pdbx_description
1 polymer ?
#
loop_
_entity_poly.entity_id
_entity_poly.type
_entity_poly.pdbx_seq_one_letter_code
_entity_poly.pdbx_strand_id
1 'polypeptide(L)' 'SWYVLSKTLAEEQAWKIAEEAKMDIVTINPAMVIGPLLQPTLNTSAAAILKLID' A
#
# COMPACT_ATOMS: atom_id res chain seq x y z
N SER A 1 13.84 -1.88 -6.83
CA SER A 1 12.97 -0.98 -6.04
C SER A 1 11.91 -0.29 -6.87
N TRP A 2 11.28 -1.00 -7.81
CA TRP A 2 10.23 -0.44 -8.69
C TRP A 2 8.88 -0.25 -7.98
N TYR A 3 8.54 -1.16 -7.06
CA TYR A 3 7.32 -1.05 -6.27
C TYR A 3 7.27 0.25 -5.46
N VAL A 4 8.36 0.59 -4.76
CA VAL A 4 8.46 1.82 -3.95
C VAL A 4 8.29 3.06 -4.84
N LEU A 5 9.06 3.14 -5.93
CA LEU A 5 8.94 4.24 -6.89
C LEU A 5 7.52 4.39 -7.43
N SER A 6 6.87 3.27 -7.78
CA SER A 6 5.49 3.29 -8.29
C SER A 6 4.49 3.84 -7.26
N LYS A 7 4.67 3.52 -5.97
CA LYS A 7 3.80 4.02 -4.90
C LYS A 7 4.01 5.51 -4.65
N THR A 8 5.25 5.99 -4.68
CA THR A 8 5.57 7.42 -4.56
C THR A 8 4.94 8.23 -5.69
N LEU A 9 5.17 7.83 -6.96
CA LEU A 9 4.64 8.56 -8.11
C LEU A 9 3.10 8.54 -8.16
N ALA A 10 2.48 7.42 -7.77
CA ALA A 10 1.02 7.33 -7.72
C ALA A 10 0.41 8.25 -6.65
N GLU A 11 1.03 8.35 -5.47
CA GLU A 11 0.56 9.23 -4.40
C GLU A 11 0.75 10.71 -4.77
N GLU A 12 1.92 11.08 -5.31
CA GLU A 12 2.15 12.45 -5.81
C GLU A 12 1.10 12.86 -6.86
N GLN A 13 0.76 11.95 -7.78
CA GLN A 13 -0.25 12.24 -8.80
C GLN A 13 -1.67 12.34 -8.21
N ALA A 14 -2.01 11.50 -7.22
CA ALA A 14 -3.29 11.56 -6.54
C ALA A 14 -3.50 12.91 -5.83
N TRP A 15 -2.47 13.44 -5.15
CA TRP A 15 -2.52 14.75 -4.49
C TRP A 15 -2.71 15.90 -5.48
N LYS A 16 -2.00 15.89 -6.63
CA LYS A 16 -2.19 16.91 -7.69
C LYS A 16 -3.62 16.91 -8.21
N ILE A 17 -4.17 15.73 -8.49
CA ILE A 17 -5.56 15.60 -8.97
C ILE A 17 -6.54 16.10 -7.90
N ALA A 18 -6.31 15.79 -6.63
CA ALA A 18 -7.19 16.23 -5.55
C ALA A 18 -7.20 17.76 -5.39
N GLU A 19 -6.04 18.42 -5.52
CA GLU A 19 -5.94 19.88 -5.50
C GLU A 19 -6.72 20.51 -6.67
N GLU A 20 -6.50 20.01 -7.89
CA GLU A 20 -7.21 20.48 -9.10
C GLU A 20 -8.73 20.26 -9.01
N ALA A 21 -9.14 19.12 -8.47
CA ALA A 21 -10.55 18.76 -8.30
C ALA A 21 -11.20 19.38 -7.05
N LYS A 22 -10.44 20.10 -6.20
CA LYS A 22 -10.88 20.61 -4.89
C LYS A 22 -11.50 19.51 -4.01
N MET A 23 -10.91 18.32 -4.05
CA MET A 23 -11.34 17.16 -3.30
C MET A 23 -10.54 17.07 -1.99
N ASP A 24 -11.24 16.91 -0.87
CA ASP A 24 -10.60 16.64 0.41
C ASP A 24 -10.23 15.15 0.49
N ILE A 25 -8.94 14.87 0.61
CA ILE A 25 -8.40 13.51 0.70
C ILE A 25 -7.44 13.38 1.87
N VAL A 26 -7.33 12.17 2.38
CA VAL A 26 -6.32 11.75 3.35
C VAL A 26 -5.68 10.46 2.87
N THR A 27 -4.40 10.27 3.20
CA THR A 27 -3.67 9.03 2.89
C THR A 27 -3.39 8.25 4.18
N ILE A 28 -3.35 6.92 4.05
CA ILE A 28 -2.85 6.02 5.09
C ILE A 28 -1.69 5.26 4.46
N ASN A 29 -0.51 5.34 5.09
CA ASN A 29 0.74 4.79 4.55
C ASN A 29 1.20 3.60 5.41
N PRO A 30 0.58 2.40 5.24
CA PRO A 30 0.99 1.22 5.97
C PRO A 30 2.35 0.70 5.48
N ALA A 31 3.05 0.01 6.37
CA ALA A 31 4.26 -0.75 6.04
C ALA A 31 3.91 -2.24 5.83
N MET A 32 4.58 -3.14 6.54
CA MET A 32 4.22 -4.56 6.56
C MET A 32 2.93 -4.76 7.37
N VAL A 33 1.87 -5.26 6.73
CA VAL A 33 0.57 -5.47 7.39
C VAL A 33 0.44 -6.92 7.83
N ILE A 34 0.01 -7.13 9.08
CA ILE A 34 -0.15 -8.44 9.72
C ILE A 34 -1.56 -8.57 10.33
N GLY A 35 -2.03 -9.80 10.49
CA GLY A 35 -3.31 -10.09 11.14
C GLY A 35 -4.08 -11.23 10.46
N PRO A 36 -5.34 -11.47 10.90
CA PRO A 36 -6.21 -12.47 10.30
C PRO A 36 -6.46 -12.21 8.81
N LEU A 37 -6.39 -13.26 7.99
CA LEU A 37 -6.73 -13.19 6.57
C LEU A 37 -8.22 -13.50 6.38
N LEU A 38 -8.94 -12.59 5.72
CA LEU A 38 -10.34 -12.81 5.35
C LEU A 38 -10.46 -13.54 4.00
N GLN A 39 -9.40 -13.52 3.20
CA GLN A 39 -9.27 -14.20 1.92
C GLN A 39 -8.47 -15.50 2.05
N PRO A 40 -8.68 -16.51 1.16
CA PRO A 40 -7.98 -17.79 1.23
C PRO A 40 -6.56 -17.76 0.65
N THR A 41 -6.04 -16.60 0.27
CA THR A 41 -4.72 -16.45 -0.38
C THR A 41 -3.82 -15.47 0.39
N LEU A 42 -2.51 -15.74 0.38
CA LEU A 42 -1.53 -14.87 1.00
C LEU A 42 -1.38 -13.57 0.21
N ASN A 43 -1.41 -12.43 0.89
CA ASN A 43 -0.93 -11.18 0.34
C ASN A 43 0.60 -11.11 0.44
N THR A 44 1.20 -10.09 -0.17
CA THR A 44 2.67 -9.93 -0.20
C THR A 44 3.29 -9.87 1.21
N SER A 45 2.64 -9.17 2.16
CA SER A 45 3.15 -9.02 3.52
C SER A 45 3.08 -10.33 4.32
N ALA A 46 1.94 -11.03 4.30
CA ALA A 46 1.77 -12.31 4.97
C ALA A 46 2.69 -13.39 4.38
N ALA A 47 2.87 -13.41 3.06
CA ALA A 47 3.82 -14.31 2.40
C ALA A 47 5.28 -14.04 2.81
N ALA A 48 5.65 -12.76 2.99
CA ALA A 48 6.98 -12.41 3.48
C ALA A 48 7.21 -12.88 4.92
N ILE A 49 6.19 -12.77 5.78
CA ILE A 49 6.26 -13.24 7.18
C ILE A 49 6.36 -14.75 7.25
N LEU A 50 5.54 -15.45 6.47
CA LEU A 50 5.56 -16.91 6.40
C LEU A 50 6.99 -17.40 6.07
N LYS A 51 7.64 -16.81 5.07
CA LYS A 51 9.04 -17.11 4.71
C LYS A 51 10.08 -16.85 5.80
N LEU A 52 9.76 -16.07 6.82
CA LEU A 52 10.67 -15.79 7.94
C LEU A 52 10.50 -16.79 9.09
N ILE A 53 9.33 -17.43 9.19
CA ILE A 53 9.00 -18.35 10.29
C ILE A 53 8.94 -19.82 9.85
N ASP A 54 8.84 -20.07 8.54
CA ASP A 54 9.05 -21.38 7.91
C ASP A 54 10.55 -21.74 7.87
#